data_AF-A0A9P8CY85-F1
#
_entry.id   AF-A0A9P8CY85-F1
#
_cell.length_a   1.000
_cell.length_b   1.000
_cell.length_c   1.000
_cell.angle_alpha   90.00
_cell.angle_beta   90.00
_cell.angle_gamma   90.00
#
_symmetry.space_group_name_H-M   'P 1'
#
loop_
_entity.id
_entity.type
_entity.pdbx_description
1 polymer ?
#
loop_
_entity_poly.entity_id
_entity_poly.type
_entity_poly.pdbx_seq_one_letter_code
_entity_poly.pdbx_strand_id
1 'polypeptide(L)' 'MVLQYIRRAAHEKPYIFASFVIAAIGPVLVVTVPSIRKSQGYVSPARIPDTYPLPQRARNPPAGYED' A
#
# COMPACT_ATOMS: atom_id res chain seq x y z
N MET A 1 19.56 4.94 30.14
CA MET A 1 18.38 5.76 30.49
C MET A 1 17.12 5.34 29.70
N VAL A 2 17.16 5.29 28.36
CA VAL A 2 15.99 4.98 27.51
C VAL A 2 15.45 3.55 27.68
N LEU A 3 16.30 2.52 27.67
CA LEU A 3 15.86 1.12 27.77
C LEU A 3 15.17 0.80 29.12
N GLN A 4 15.66 1.44 30.20
CA GLN A 4 15.06 1.33 31.53
C GLN A 4 13.68 1.98 31.58
N TYR A 5 13.50 3.13 30.90
CA TYR A 5 12.20 3.78 30.79
C TYR A 5 11.19 2.93 30.01
N ILE A 6 11.59 2.35 28.88
CA ILE A 6 10.72 1.46 28.09
C ILE A 6 10.30 0.25 28.92
N ARG A 7 11.25 -0.38 29.62
CA ARG A 7 10.96 -1.49 30.54
C ARG A 7 9.97 -1.07 31.62
N ARG A 8 10.18 0.08 32.25
CA ARG A 8 9.27 0.62 33.27
C ARG A 8 7.87 0.90 32.71
N ALA A 9 7.78 1.54 31.56
CA ALA A 9 6.51 1.84 30.89
C ALA A 9 5.73 0.56 30.53
N ALA A 10 6.43 -0.50 30.12
CA ALA A 10 5.82 -1.80 29.84
C ALA A 10 5.19 -2.46 31.08
N HIS A 11 5.79 -2.29 32.27
CA HIS A 11 5.26 -2.84 33.53
C HIS A 11 4.22 -1.95 34.21
N GLU A 12 4.48 -0.64 34.30
CA GLU A 12 3.61 0.30 35.04
C GLU A 12 2.38 0.74 34.24
N LYS A 13 2.52 0.86 32.91
CA LYS A 13 1.45 1.33 32.01
C LYS A 13 1.40 0.48 30.73
N PRO A 14 1.08 -0.82 30.85
CA PRO A 14 1.15 -1.76 29.74
C PRO A 14 0.26 -1.36 28.56
N TYR A 15 -0.90 -0.74 28.82
CA TYR A 15 -1.82 -0.29 27.80
C TYR A 15 -1.22 0.83 26.92
N ILE A 16 -0.59 1.83 27.52
CA ILE A 16 0.07 2.92 26.75
C ILE A 16 1.20 2.35 25.91
N PHE A 17 2.04 1.51 26.52
CA PHE A 17 3.17 0.90 25.83
C PHE A 17 2.70 0.06 24.64
N ALA A 18 1.73 -0.84 24.85
CA ALA A 18 1.19 -1.69 23.78
C ALA A 18 0.52 -0.86 22.67
N SER A 19 -0.24 0.18 23.00
CA SER A 19 -0.84 1.07 22.00
C SER A 19 0.21 1.71 21.09
N PHE A 20 1.30 2.23 21.65
CA PHE A 20 2.38 2.81 20.84
C PHE A 20 3.13 1.77 20.02
N VAL A 21 3.38 0.58 20.56
CA VAL A 21 4.03 -0.50 19.81
C VAL A 21 3.18 -0.92 18.62
N ILE A 22 1.88 -1.16 18.81
CA ILE A 22 0.97 -1.53 17.71
C ILE A 22 0.88 -0.40 16.69
N ALA A 23 0.75 0.85 17.15
CA ALA A 23 0.73 2.02 16.29
C ALA A 23 2.02 2.18 15.47
N ALA A 24 3.18 1.85 16.02
CA ALA A 24 4.46 1.91 15.33
C ALA A 24 4.67 0.75 14.35
N ILE A 25 4.19 -0.46 14.68
CA ILE A 25 4.28 -1.63 13.80
C ILE A 25 3.61 -1.36 12.45
N GLY A 26 2.45 -0.71 12.42
CA GLY A 26 1.71 -0.42 11.18
C GLY A 26 2.55 0.33 10.13
N PRO A 27 3.03 1.55 10.40
CA PRO A 27 3.89 2.31 9.50
C PRO A 27 5.19 1.58 9.13
N VAL A 28 5.82 0.87 10.08
CA VAL A 28 7.02 0.08 9.79
C VAL A 28 6.73 -0.99 8.75
N LEU A 29 5.60 -1.70 8.86
CA LEU A 29 5.20 -2.71 7.88
C LEU A 29 4.86 -2.09 6.54
N VAL A 30 4.16 -0.95 6.50
CA VAL A 30 3.84 -0.23 5.25
C VAL A 30 5.10 0.13 4.47
N VAL A 31 6.19 0.50 5.14
CA VAL A 31 7.45 0.87 4.48
C VAL A 31 8.29 -0.36 4.11
N THR A 32 8.35 -1.37 4.97
CA THR A 32 9.26 -2.52 4.80
C THR A 32 8.69 -3.65 3.94
N VAL A 33 7.43 -3.99 4.12
CA VAL A 33 6.79 -5.15 3.47
C VAL A 33 6.74 -5.03 1.94
N PRO A 34 6.44 -3.86 1.32
CA PRO A 34 6.38 -3.77 -0.14
C PRO A 34 7.70 -4.12 -0.83
N SER A 35 8.84 -3.70 -0.26
CA SER A 35 10.17 -4.01 -0.80
C SER A 35 10.49 -5.50 -0.74
N ILE A 36 10.15 -6.16 0.38
CA ILE A 36 10.32 -7.61 0.55
C ILE A 36 9.42 -8.37 -0.43
N ARG A 37 8.16 -7.95 -0.59
CA ARG A 37 7.25 -8.61 -1.54
C ARG A 37 7.75 -8.51 -2.97
N LYS A 38 8.25 -7.33 -3.38
CA LYS A 38 8.83 -7.13 -4.72
C LYS A 38 10.05 -8.03 -4.98
N SER A 39 10.93 -8.21 -3.99
CA SER A 39 12.08 -9.11 -4.15
C SER A 39 11.69 -10.59 -4.24
N GLN A 40 10.52 -10.96 -3.70
CA GLN A 40 9.93 -12.30 -3.84
C GLN A 40 9.14 -12.49 -5.16
N GLY A 41 9.23 -11.54 -6.10
CA GLY A 41 8.57 -11.63 -7.41
C GLY A 41 7.11 -11.20 -7.42
N TYR A 42 6.61 -10.59 -6.34
CA TYR A 42 5.28 -9.98 -6.36
C TYR A 42 5.25 -8.76 -7.29
N VAL A 43 4.34 -8.79 -8.26
CA VAL A 43 4.05 -7.67 -9.17
C VAL A 43 2.66 -7.12 -8.86
N SER A 44 2.56 -5.80 -8.71
CA SER A 44 1.27 -5.13 -8.54
C SER A 44 0.41 -5.29 -9.79
N PRO A 45 -0.90 -5.56 -9.66
CA PRO A 45 -1.79 -5.66 -10.81
C PRO A 45 -1.84 -4.32 -11.55
N ALA A 46 -2.08 -4.40 -12.87
CA ALA A 46 -2.30 -3.21 -13.69
C ALA A 46 -3.53 -2.44 -13.20
N ARG A 47 -3.51 -1.12 -13.37
CA ARG A 47 -4.64 -0.26 -13.00
C ARG A 47 -5.86 -0.58 -13.87
N ILE A 48 -7.00 -0.80 -13.23
CA ILE A 48 -8.28 -0.99 -13.91
C ILE A 48 -8.67 0.34 -14.58
N PRO A 49 -9.23 0.34 -15.80
CA PRO A 49 -9.73 1.58 -16.41
C PRO A 49 -10.86 2.18 -15.57
N ASP A 50 -10.72 3.44 -15.17
CA ASP A 50 -11.82 4.18 -14.50
C ASP A 50 -12.90 4.60 -15.51
N THR A 51 -12.53 4.71 -16.79
CA THR A 51 -13.38 5.21 -17.88
C THR A 51 -13.27 4.32 -19.10
N TYR A 52 -14.17 4.53 -20.06
CA TYR A 52 -14.08 3.87 -21.36
C TYR A 52 -12.69 4.10 -21.98
N PRO A 53 -11.94 3.04 -22.34
CA PRO A 53 -10.59 3.16 -22.87
C PRO A 53 -10.65 3.66 -24.32
N LEU A 54 -10.67 4.98 -24.49
CA LEU A 54 -10.65 5.58 -25.82
C LEU A 54 -9.22 5.45 -26.40
N PRO A 55 -9.06 4.84 -27.58
CA PRO A 55 -7.75 4.71 -28.19
C PRO A 55 -7.23 6.10 -28.60
N GLN A 56 -5.96 6.38 -28.30
CA GLN A 56 -5.27 7.62 -28.72
C GLN A 56 -4.86 7.51 -30.20
N ARG A 57 -5.86 7.51 -31.09
CA ARG A 57 -5.69 7.46 -32.54
C ARG A 57 -6.65 8.40 -33.26
N ALA A 58 -6.29 8.81 -34.46
CA ALA A 58 -7.21 9.55 -35.34
C ALA A 58 -8.42 8.68 -35.71
N ARG A 59 -9.57 9.33 -35.94
CA ARG A 59 -10.79 8.64 -36.35
C ARG A 59 -10.59 7.98 -37.71
N ASN A 60 -10.91 6.69 -37.80
CA ASN A 60 -11.06 5.99 -39.06
C ASN A 60 -12.56 5.81 -39.34
N PRO A 61 -13.11 6.40 -40.42
CA PRO A 61 -14.51 6.19 -40.78
C PRO A 61 -14.82 4.69 -40.92
N PRO A 62 -15.88 4.17 -40.27
CA PRO A 62 -16.31 2.79 -40.48
C PRO A 62 -16.95 2.65 -41.88
N ALA A 63 -16.83 1.46 -42.48
CA ALA A 63 -17.56 1.07 -43.68
C ALA A 63 -18.64 0.03 -43.31
N GLY A 64 -19.77 0.00 -44.02
CA GLY A 64 -20.82 -1.01 -43.88
C GLY A 64 -22.01 -0.61 -43.00
N TYR A 65 -22.27 0.68 -42.82
CA TYR A 65 -23.42 1.25 -42.09
C TYR A 65 -23.97 2.50 -42.80
N GLU A 66 -23.98 2.50 -44.14
CA GLU A 66 -24.36 3.64 -44.99
C GLU A 66 -25.87 3.75 -45.27
N ASP A 67 -26.66 2.81 -44.73
CA ASP A 67 -28.13 2.73 -44.87
C ASP A 67 -28.88 3.89 -44.18
#